data_AF-A0A9D5IIU5-F1
#
_entry.id   AF-A0A9D5IIU5-F1
#
_cell.length_a   1.000
_cell.length_b   1.000
_cell.length_c   1.000
_cell.angle_alpha   90.00
_cell.angle_beta   90.00
_cell.angle_gamma   90.00
#
_symmetry.space_group_name_H-M   'P 1'
#
loop_
_entity.id
_entity.type
_entity.pdbx_description
1 polymer ?
#
loop_
_entity_poly.entity_id
_entity_poly.type
_entity_poly.pdbx_seq_one_letter_code
_entity_poly.pdbx_strand_id
1 'polypeptide(L)'
;MQKNSPVCNRRVSRSLPMIHFEGDKSFPLPVAEVAAKLSDASFLVGCLPDAEIAAATLDHAAWKIKPKLAFLSGSLNVELTATGREAGKSVAYQVIAKAIGASSTVVVSLRFAEAENGGTTVHWMGDLTHVTGLLKMVPKGLLQGSAHKVIEDVWTAVGTRLAGG
;
A
#
# COMPACT_ATOMS: atom_id res chain seq x y z
N MET A 1 49.06 -8.29 5.66
CA MET A 1 48.77 -6.92 5.19
C MET A 1 47.37 -6.91 4.59
N GLN A 2 46.40 -6.39 5.34
CA GLN A 2 44.98 -6.27 4.99
C GLN A 2 44.76 -5.18 3.93
N LYS A 3 44.02 -5.50 2.87
CA LYS A 3 43.49 -4.51 1.92
C LYS A 3 42.04 -4.22 2.29
N ASN A 4 41.80 -3.08 2.93
CA ASN A 4 40.46 -2.54 3.14
C ASN A 4 39.95 -1.92 1.84
N SER A 5 38.90 -2.50 1.27
CA SER A 5 38.05 -1.87 0.26
C SER A 5 37.05 -0.93 0.95
N PRO A 6 36.80 0.29 0.44
CA PRO A 6 35.77 1.15 0.98
C PRO A 6 34.39 0.69 0.50
N VAL A 7 33.56 0.22 1.42
CA VAL A 7 32.13 -0.02 1.18
C VAL A 7 31.48 1.35 0.90
N CYS A 8 31.01 1.52 -0.33
CA CYS A 8 30.20 2.66 -0.73
C CYS A 8 28.87 2.61 0.05
N ASN A 9 28.78 3.37 1.13
CA ASN A 9 27.57 3.53 1.93
C ASN A 9 26.58 4.38 1.13
N ARG A 10 25.73 3.71 0.34
CA ARG A 10 24.64 4.33 -0.42
C ARG A 10 23.62 4.83 0.60
N ARG A 11 23.80 6.06 1.09
CA ARG A 11 22.80 6.78 1.89
C ARG A 11 21.52 6.84 1.04
N VAL A 12 20.55 6.02 1.40
CA VAL A 12 19.17 6.23 0.97
C VAL A 12 18.79 7.58 1.54
N SER A 13 18.74 8.61 0.70
CA SER A 13 18.21 9.91 1.07
C SER A 13 16.81 9.69 1.62
N ARG A 14 16.65 9.79 2.95
CA ARG A 14 15.32 9.81 3.58
C ARG A 14 14.65 11.12 3.14
N SER A 15 14.01 11.12 1.97
CA SER A 15 13.03 12.14 1.63
C SER A 15 11.88 11.97 2.61
N LEU A 16 11.60 13.01 3.41
CA LEU A 16 10.44 13.01 4.29
C LEU A 16 9.17 12.84 3.45
N PRO A 17 8.21 12.01 3.88
CA PRO A 17 6.97 11.81 3.15
C PRO A 17 6.20 13.13 3.05
N MET A 18 5.58 13.40 1.90
CA MET A 18 4.76 14.60 1.71
C MET A 18 3.50 14.54 2.58
N ILE A 19 2.95 13.33 2.71
CA ILE A 19 1.83 12.98 3.58
C ILE A 19 2.10 11.59 4.16
N HIS A 20 1.99 11.47 5.48
CA HIS A 20 2.13 10.22 6.21
C HIS A 20 0.75 9.78 6.72
N PHE A 21 0.49 8.49 6.64
CA PHE A 21 -0.69 7.82 7.16
C PHE A 21 -0.22 6.63 7.99
N GLU A 22 -0.89 6.38 9.11
CA GLU A 22 -0.66 5.20 9.93
C GLU A 22 -1.95 4.81 10.65
N GLY A 23 -1.97 3.57 11.13
CA GLY A 23 -3.02 3.08 12.00
C GLY A 23 -2.90 1.59 12.24
N ASP A 24 -3.92 1.05 12.89
CA ASP A 24 -4.02 -0.37 13.21
C ASP A 24 -5.33 -0.94 12.69
N LYS A 25 -5.29 -2.20 12.25
CA LYS A 25 -6.49 -2.99 11.93
C LYS A 25 -6.39 -4.35 12.59
N SER A 26 -7.48 -4.78 13.22
CA SER A 26 -7.55 -6.06 13.91
C SER A 26 -8.44 -7.03 13.15
N PHE A 27 -8.01 -8.27 13.05
CA PHE A 27 -8.74 -9.36 12.40
C PHE A 27 -8.83 -10.54 13.37
N PRO A 28 -10.01 -11.19 13.50
CA PRO A 28 -10.20 -12.36 14.35
C PRO A 28 -9.68 -13.65 13.69
N LEU A 29 -8.53 -13.58 13.04
CA LEU A 29 -7.88 -14.68 12.31
C LEU A 29 -6.42 -14.83 12.77
N PRO A 30 -5.82 -16.03 12.70
CA PRO A 30 -4.42 -16.24 13.06
C PRO A 30 -3.45 -15.40 12.22
N VAL A 31 -2.32 -14.99 12.82
CA VAL A 31 -1.29 -14.17 12.17
C VAL A 31 -0.80 -14.79 10.88
N ALA A 32 -0.60 -16.10 10.86
CA ALA A 32 -0.13 -16.81 9.67
C ALA A 32 -1.08 -16.64 8.47
N GLU A 33 -2.39 -16.67 8.72
CA GLU A 33 -3.41 -16.54 7.67
C GLU A 33 -3.49 -15.09 7.16
N VAL A 34 -3.61 -14.14 8.07
CA VAL A 34 -3.68 -12.71 7.74
C VAL A 34 -2.40 -12.27 7.04
N ALA A 35 -1.24 -12.65 7.55
CA ALA A 35 0.05 -12.32 6.96
C ALA A 35 0.21 -12.94 5.57
N ALA A 36 -0.21 -14.19 5.36
CA ALA A 36 -0.14 -14.82 4.03
C ALA A 36 -1.00 -14.07 3.00
N LYS A 37 -2.22 -13.69 3.36
CA LYS A 37 -3.14 -12.97 2.47
C LYS A 37 -2.70 -11.53 2.21
N LEU A 38 -2.34 -10.78 3.24
CA LEU A 38 -1.91 -9.38 3.09
C LEU A 38 -0.50 -9.24 2.52
N SER A 39 0.28 -10.31 2.50
CA SER A 39 1.56 -10.39 1.78
C SER A 39 1.41 -10.76 0.30
N ASP A 40 0.19 -11.08 -0.17
CA ASP A 40 -0.06 -11.48 -1.54
C ASP A 40 -0.70 -10.33 -2.34
N ALA A 41 0.07 -9.76 -3.28
CA ALA A 41 -0.41 -8.68 -4.14
C ALA A 41 -1.64 -9.09 -4.98
N SER A 42 -1.74 -10.37 -5.37
CA SER A 42 -2.89 -10.88 -6.11
C SER A 42 -4.15 -10.94 -5.26
N PHE A 43 -4.02 -11.28 -3.98
CA PHE A 43 -5.12 -11.21 -3.03
C PHE A 43 -5.56 -9.76 -2.83
N LEU A 44 -4.61 -8.85 -2.58
CA LEU A 44 -4.91 -7.44 -2.32
C LEU A 44 -5.68 -6.78 -3.46
N VAL A 45 -5.23 -6.97 -4.71
CA VAL A 45 -5.93 -6.40 -5.87
C VAL A 45 -7.30 -7.07 -6.09
N GLY A 46 -7.42 -8.36 -5.76
CA GLY A 46 -8.70 -9.08 -5.82
C GLY A 46 -9.74 -8.63 -4.79
N CYS A 47 -9.35 -7.87 -3.77
CA CYS A 47 -10.28 -7.23 -2.82
C CYS A 47 -10.92 -5.96 -3.41
N LEU A 48 -10.31 -5.33 -4.41
CA LEU A 48 -10.74 -4.00 -4.86
C LEU A 48 -12.00 -4.12 -5.73
N PRO A 49 -13.13 -3.51 -5.33
CA PRO A 49 -14.30 -3.45 -6.19
C PRO A 49 -13.99 -2.58 -7.42
N ASP A 50 -14.55 -2.95 -8.57
CA ASP A 50 -14.41 -2.21 -9.83
C ASP A 50 -12.99 -2.13 -10.41
N ALA A 51 -12.04 -2.94 -9.90
CA ALA A 51 -10.69 -3.02 -10.46
C ALA A 51 -10.66 -3.90 -11.73
N GLU A 52 -10.22 -3.33 -12.84
CA GLU A 52 -9.87 -4.06 -14.06
C GLU A 52 -8.42 -4.57 -13.91
N ILE A 53 -8.27 -5.81 -13.47
CA ILE A 53 -6.96 -6.43 -13.19
C ILE A 53 -6.27 -6.78 -14.51
N ALA A 54 -5.10 -6.20 -14.76
CA ALA A 54 -4.27 -6.49 -15.94
C ALA A 54 -3.21 -7.57 -15.64
N ALA A 55 -2.67 -7.59 -14.43
CA ALA A 55 -1.75 -8.61 -13.96
C ALA A 55 -1.86 -8.77 -12.43
N ALA A 56 -1.71 -10.00 -11.95
CA ALA A 56 -1.72 -10.30 -10.52
C ALA A 56 -0.86 -11.53 -10.24
N THR A 57 0.13 -11.35 -9.36
CA THR A 57 1.06 -12.37 -8.86
C THR A 57 1.30 -12.11 -7.37
N LEU A 58 2.06 -12.98 -6.71
CA LEU A 58 2.40 -12.81 -5.30
C LEU A 58 3.07 -11.46 -4.98
N ASP A 59 3.99 -11.02 -5.84
CA ASP A 59 4.86 -9.86 -5.58
C ASP A 59 4.47 -8.62 -6.40
N HIS A 60 3.56 -8.77 -7.35
CA HIS A 60 3.20 -7.68 -8.25
C HIS A 60 1.73 -7.77 -8.67
N ALA A 61 1.05 -6.62 -8.67
CA ALA A 61 -0.26 -6.45 -9.25
C ALA A 61 -0.33 -5.15 -10.07
N ALA A 62 -0.99 -5.19 -11.22
CA ALA A 62 -1.30 -4.03 -12.03
C ALA A 62 -2.79 -4.04 -12.39
N TRP A 63 -3.46 -2.92 -12.16
CA TRP A 63 -4.88 -2.79 -12.42
C TRP A 63 -5.25 -1.38 -12.83
N LYS A 64 -6.44 -1.26 -13.41
CA LYS A 64 -7.06 0.02 -13.74
C LYS A 64 -8.33 0.20 -12.92
N ILE A 65 -8.54 1.40 -12.40
CA ILE A 65 -9.74 1.73 -11.61
C ILE A 65 -10.22 3.13 -11.94
N LYS A 66 -11.53 3.38 -11.81
CA LYS A 66 -12.12 4.72 -11.87
C LYS A 66 -12.41 5.20 -10.45
N PRO A 67 -11.50 5.98 -9.84
CA PRO A 67 -11.70 6.45 -8.48
C PRO A 67 -12.91 7.39 -8.41
N LYS A 68 -13.75 7.26 -7.38
CA LYS A 68 -14.89 8.14 -7.12
C LYS A 68 -14.43 9.45 -6.43
N LEU A 69 -13.41 10.10 -6.99
CA LEU A 69 -12.81 11.32 -6.47
C LEU A 69 -13.21 12.51 -7.33
N ALA A 70 -13.93 13.47 -6.76
CA ALA A 70 -14.53 14.59 -7.52
C ALA A 70 -13.51 15.46 -8.28
N PHE A 71 -12.26 15.53 -7.81
CA PHE A 71 -11.17 16.30 -8.42
C PHE A 71 -10.31 15.50 -9.41
N LEU A 72 -10.54 14.19 -9.54
CA LEU A 72 -9.78 13.31 -10.42
C LEU A 72 -10.75 12.57 -11.34
N SER A 73 -10.88 13.07 -12.57
CA SER A 73 -11.69 12.43 -13.60
C SER A 73 -10.89 11.35 -14.34
N GLY A 74 -11.59 10.33 -14.81
CA GLY A 74 -11.02 9.28 -15.66
C GLY A 74 -10.53 8.05 -14.89
N SER A 75 -9.59 7.34 -15.48
CA SER A 75 -9.04 6.09 -14.94
C SER A 75 -7.64 6.29 -14.39
N LEU A 76 -7.35 5.61 -13.29
CA LEU A 76 -6.02 5.40 -12.75
C LEU A 76 -5.51 4.04 -13.18
N ASN A 77 -4.30 4.02 -13.73
CA ASN A 77 -3.51 2.80 -13.81
C ASN A 77 -2.65 2.72 -12.55
N VAL A 78 -2.74 1.62 -11.83
CA VAL A 78 -2.03 1.42 -10.56
C VAL A 78 -1.17 0.17 -10.67
N GLU A 79 0.08 0.30 -10.24
CA GLU A 79 1.04 -0.78 -10.12
C GLU A 79 1.42 -0.90 -8.64
N LEU A 80 1.36 -2.11 -8.09
CA LEU A 80 1.79 -2.45 -6.74
C LEU A 80 2.90 -3.49 -6.85
N THR A 81 4.01 -3.25 -6.15
CA THR A 81 5.16 -4.16 -6.12
C THR A 81 5.60 -4.38 -4.68
N ALA A 82 5.80 -5.63 -4.26
CA ALA A 82 6.41 -5.97 -2.98
C ALA A 82 7.89 -5.56 -2.98
N THR A 83 8.30 -4.77 -2.00
CA THR A 83 9.68 -4.26 -1.86
C THR A 83 10.44 -4.90 -0.70
N GLY A 84 9.75 -5.62 0.18
CA GLY A 84 10.33 -6.41 1.25
C GLY A 84 9.28 -7.30 1.90
N ARG A 85 9.68 -8.49 2.35
CA ARG A 85 8.79 -9.44 3.04
C ARG A 85 9.56 -10.21 4.09
N GLU A 86 9.00 -10.29 5.28
CA GLU A 86 9.39 -11.23 6.33
C GLU A 86 8.17 -12.06 6.69
N ALA A 87 8.20 -13.36 6.36
CA ALA A 87 7.07 -14.26 6.49
C ALA A 87 6.48 -14.22 7.92
N GLY A 88 5.17 -14.00 8.01
CA GLY A 88 4.45 -13.92 9.27
C GLY A 88 4.70 -12.65 10.11
N LYS A 89 5.57 -11.74 9.69
CA LYS A 89 5.94 -10.55 10.48
C LYS A 89 5.71 -9.23 9.78
N SER A 90 6.11 -9.11 8.51
CA SER A 90 5.96 -7.85 7.79
C SER A 90 5.98 -8.00 6.27
N VAL A 91 5.39 -7.02 5.60
CA VAL A 91 5.52 -6.84 4.15
C VAL A 91 5.55 -5.35 3.84
N ALA A 92 6.33 -4.96 2.85
CA ALA A 92 6.42 -3.61 2.33
C ALA A 92 6.07 -3.60 0.84
N TYR A 93 5.38 -2.55 0.41
CA TYR A 93 4.97 -2.36 -0.98
C TYR A 93 5.35 -0.97 -1.46
N GLN A 94 5.57 -0.85 -2.76
CA GLN A 94 5.53 0.40 -3.47
C GLN A 94 4.31 0.40 -4.40
N VAL A 95 3.51 1.44 -4.31
CA VAL A 95 2.32 1.66 -5.14
C VAL A 95 2.55 2.89 -6.00
N ILE A 96 2.46 2.74 -7.31
CA ILE A 96 2.54 3.84 -8.27
C ILE A 96 1.19 3.96 -8.96
N ALA A 97 0.54 5.12 -8.82
CA ALA A 97 -0.70 5.42 -9.53
C ALA A 97 -0.43 6.48 -10.61
N LYS A 98 -0.97 6.26 -11.81
CA LYS A 98 -0.83 7.15 -12.97
C LYS A 98 -2.22 7.48 -13.52
N ALA A 99 -2.50 8.76 -13.64
CA ALA A 99 -3.62 9.33 -14.39
C ALA A 99 -3.08 10.17 -15.55
N ILE A 100 -3.97 10.61 -16.44
CA ILE A 100 -3.61 11.57 -17.49
C ILE A 100 -3.05 12.84 -16.82
N GLY A 101 -1.78 13.14 -17.09
CA GLY A 101 -1.13 14.35 -16.59
C GLY A 101 -0.84 14.36 -15.08
N ALA A 102 -0.90 13.22 -14.39
CA ALA A 102 -0.51 13.13 -12.98
C ALA A 102 -0.02 11.74 -12.58
N SER A 103 0.85 11.69 -11.58
CA SER A 103 1.23 10.44 -10.92
C SER A 103 1.45 10.63 -9.43
N SER A 104 1.38 9.52 -8.70
CA SER A 104 1.77 9.45 -7.30
C SER A 104 2.54 8.17 -6.98
N THR A 105 3.34 8.23 -5.93
CA THR A 105 4.05 7.06 -5.38
C THR A 105 3.83 7.00 -3.87
N VAL A 106 3.33 5.86 -3.42
CA VAL A 106 3.11 5.54 -2.01
C VAL A 106 3.99 4.36 -1.63
N VAL A 107 4.68 4.47 -0.50
CA VAL A 107 5.36 3.33 0.13
C VAL A 107 4.49 2.87 1.29
N VAL A 108 4.17 1.58 1.33
CA VAL A 108 3.32 0.98 2.35
C VAL A 108 4.13 -0.03 3.13
N SER A 109 3.93 -0.12 4.43
CA SER A 109 4.46 -1.21 5.25
C SER A 109 3.39 -1.74 6.20
N LEU A 110 3.30 -3.05 6.30
CA LEU A 110 2.43 -3.77 7.23
C LEU A 110 3.30 -4.55 8.21
N ARG A 111 2.94 -4.52 9.48
CA ARG A 111 3.52 -5.36 10.53
C ARG A 111 2.42 -6.15 11.20
N PHE A 112 2.64 -7.44 11.34
CA PHE A 112 1.68 -8.37 11.91
C PHE A 112 2.11 -8.75 13.33
N ALA A 113 1.16 -8.71 14.26
CA ALA A 113 1.35 -9.14 15.63
C ALA A 113 0.11 -9.89 16.11
N GLU A 114 0.28 -10.77 17.09
CA GLU A 114 -0.85 -11.36 17.80
C GLU A 114 -1.58 -10.27 18.59
N ALA A 115 -2.91 -10.28 18.54
CA ALA A 115 -3.73 -9.40 19.35
C ALA A 115 -3.90 -9.97 20.78
N GLU A 116 -4.03 -9.10 21.78
CA GLU A 116 -4.16 -9.49 23.20
C GLU A 116 -5.32 -10.47 23.46
N ASN A 117 -6.40 -10.36 22.69
CA ASN A 117 -7.60 -11.19 22.81
C ASN A 117 -7.62 -12.37 21.83
N GLY A 118 -6.48 -12.68 21.21
CA GLY A 118 -6.38 -13.61 20.08
C GLY A 118 -6.70 -12.93 18.75
N GLY A 119 -6.23 -13.55 17.65
CA GLY A 119 -6.29 -12.99 16.31
C GLY A 119 -5.05 -12.17 15.96
N THR A 120 -5.19 -11.27 14.98
CA THR A 120 -4.07 -10.50 14.42
C THR A 120 -4.33 -9.02 14.50
N THR A 121 -3.36 -8.26 15.01
CA THR A 121 -3.28 -6.81 14.81
C THR A 121 -2.28 -6.53 13.69
N VAL A 122 -2.72 -5.71 12.73
CA VAL A 122 -1.91 -5.23 11.62
C VAL A 122 -1.66 -3.75 11.83
N HIS A 123 -0.43 -3.41 12.23
CA HIS A 123 0.02 -2.03 12.22
C HIS A 123 0.46 -1.68 10.80
N TRP A 124 -0.08 -0.60 10.25
CA TRP A 124 0.18 -0.19 8.87
C TRP A 124 0.65 1.25 8.80
N MET A 125 1.52 1.51 7.82
CA MET A 125 1.96 2.85 7.45
C MET A 125 1.85 3.02 5.94
N GLY A 126 1.52 4.23 5.51
CA GLY A 126 1.47 4.64 4.12
C GLY A 126 2.11 6.01 3.94
N ASP A 127 3.18 6.08 3.17
CA ASP A 127 3.93 7.30 2.91
C ASP A 127 3.73 7.74 1.47
N LEU A 128 3.01 8.85 1.26
CA LEU A 128 2.95 9.51 -0.04
C LEU A 128 4.25 10.28 -0.27
N THR A 129 5.18 9.68 -1.01
CA THR A 129 6.53 10.22 -1.19
C THR A 129 6.66 11.14 -2.39
N HIS A 130 5.87 10.87 -3.45
CA HIS A 130 5.93 11.64 -4.68
C HIS A 130 4.52 11.90 -5.22
N VAL A 131 4.32 13.12 -5.69
CA VAL A 131 3.12 13.54 -6.44
C VAL A 131 3.61 14.41 -7.59
N THR A 132 3.07 14.21 -8.79
CA THR A 132 3.44 14.99 -9.98
C THR A 132 2.20 15.52 -10.73
N GLY A 133 2.44 16.50 -11.60
CA GLY A 133 1.43 17.02 -12.52
C GLY A 133 0.22 17.63 -11.81
N LEU A 134 -0.98 17.36 -12.32
CA LEU A 134 -2.23 17.95 -11.82
C LEU A 134 -2.47 17.67 -10.32
N LEU A 135 -2.00 16.52 -9.80
CA LEU A 135 -2.15 16.21 -8.38
C LEU A 135 -1.37 17.15 -7.47
N LYS A 136 -0.28 17.80 -7.93
CA LYS A 136 0.44 18.81 -7.13
C LYS A 136 -0.39 20.08 -6.88
N MET A 137 -1.37 20.34 -7.75
CA MET A 137 -2.23 21.52 -7.66
C MET A 137 -3.41 21.31 -6.70
N VAL A 138 -3.67 20.07 -6.30
CA VAL A 138 -4.76 19.74 -5.38
C VAL A 138 -4.34 20.12 -3.95
N PRO A 139 -5.19 20.84 -3.19
CA PRO A 139 -4.89 21.19 -1.81
C PRO A 139 -4.55 19.97 -0.96
N LYS A 140 -3.49 20.07 -0.15
CA LYS A 140 -3.00 18.95 0.69
C LYS A 140 -4.11 18.32 1.54
N GLY A 141 -4.98 19.12 2.15
CA GLY A 141 -6.09 18.63 2.98
C GLY A 141 -7.11 17.80 2.18
N LEU A 142 -7.38 18.18 0.93
CA LEU A 142 -8.30 17.44 0.06
C LEU A 142 -7.67 16.12 -0.40
N LEU A 143 -6.39 16.12 -0.76
CA LEU A 143 -5.65 14.89 -1.08
C LEU A 143 -5.64 13.94 0.13
N GLN A 144 -5.32 14.45 1.32
CA GLN A 144 -5.25 13.66 2.54
C GLN A 144 -6.60 13.04 2.90
N GLY A 145 -7.68 13.83 2.90
CA GLY A 145 -9.03 13.31 3.20
C GLY A 145 -9.50 12.26 2.19
N SER A 146 -9.14 12.44 0.92
CA SER A 146 -9.48 11.49 -0.15
C SER A 146 -8.68 10.20 -0.04
N ALA A 147 -7.37 10.29 0.23
CA ALA A 147 -6.52 9.15 0.48
C ALA A 147 -7.00 8.37 1.72
N HIS A 148 -7.37 9.06 2.80
CA HIS A 148 -7.91 8.43 4.01
C HIS A 148 -9.19 7.64 3.71
N LYS A 149 -10.11 8.22 2.93
CA LYS A 149 -11.31 7.50 2.48
C LYS A 149 -10.96 6.23 1.68
N VAL A 150 -10.06 6.34 0.72
CA VAL A 150 -9.62 5.18 -0.08
C VAL A 150 -8.98 4.10 0.82
N ILE A 151 -8.16 4.49 1.79
CA ILE A 151 -7.55 3.55 2.75
C ILE A 151 -8.63 2.80 3.54
N GLU A 152 -9.64 3.51 4.05
CA GLU A 152 -10.74 2.88 4.78
C GLU A 152 -11.59 1.95 3.88
N ASP A 153 -11.86 2.37 2.64
CA ASP A 153 -12.58 1.54 1.65
C ASP A 153 -11.79 0.24 1.36
N VAL A 154 -10.47 0.32 1.21
CA VAL A 154 -9.59 -0.84 1.00
C VAL A 154 -9.61 -1.77 2.22
N TRP A 155 -9.46 -1.23 3.43
CA TRP A 155 -9.50 -2.04 4.65
C TRP A 155 -10.84 -2.72 4.86
N THR A 156 -11.94 -2.03 4.53
CA THR A 156 -13.29 -2.61 4.54
C THR A 156 -13.37 -3.81 3.59
N ALA A 157 -12.91 -3.63 2.34
CA ALA A 157 -12.95 -4.69 1.35
C ALA A 157 -12.07 -5.90 1.72
N VAL A 158 -10.88 -5.64 2.26
CA VAL A 158 -9.98 -6.67 2.80
C VAL A 158 -10.64 -7.43 3.94
N GLY A 159 -11.25 -6.73 4.90
CA GLY A 159 -11.94 -7.34 6.03
C GLY A 159 -13.10 -8.24 5.57
N THR A 160 -13.92 -7.76 4.62
CA THR A 160 -14.98 -8.57 4.01
C THR A 160 -14.42 -9.82 3.32
N ARG A 161 -13.32 -9.69 2.59
CA ARG A 161 -12.71 -10.80 1.86
C ARG A 161 -12.09 -11.85 2.79
N LEU A 162 -11.50 -11.41 3.91
CA LEU A 162 -10.97 -12.30 4.94
C LEU A 162 -12.07 -13.00 5.74
N ALA A 163 -13.20 -12.34 5.99
CA ALA A 163 -14.32 -12.93 6.72
C ALA A 163 -15.15 -13.94 5.90
N GLY A 164 -15.14 -13.83 4.57
CA GLY A 164 -15.85 -14.73 3.65
C GLY A 164 -15.01 -15.86 3.06
N GLY A 165 -13.81 -16.10 3.62
CA GLY A 165 -12.89 -17.16 3.22
C GLY A 165 -13.22 -18.52 3.81
#